data_AF-A0A478FQM0-F1
#
_entry.id   AF-A0A478FQM0-F1
#
_cell.length_a   1.000
_cell.length_b   1.000
_cell.length_c   1.000
_cell.angle_alpha   90.00
_cell.angle_beta   90.00
_cell.angle_gamma   90.00
#
_symmetry.space_group_name_H-M   'P 1'
#
loop_
_entity.id
_entity.type
_entity.pdbx_description
1 polymer ?
#
loop_
_entity_poly.entity_id
_entity_poly.type
_entity_poly.pdbx_seq_one_letter_code
_entity_poly.pdbx_strand_id
1 'polypeptide(L)'
;MSIFSTIAKAVTATGVISGAAGVGSKIYLKNGHGFGTMDVVSNSLAPASENENTSEQSNPNQSESQTATNPSTSNQETFGSKLQSSRFTLVDNSTSDDVILNIIMERMDPTKDKLTYNNKQRFQENPKVDFLTKTFSSSVGGVSYSLTVLQKPNQSVVEPWKKACIEALKKPYVDDSTGTKVNYNELARLREWCTIPTIEDVLKRHKLTPLSTDVSQTKDDETWKEVIAGGWFKKDGDTKYWDKQSFITSTQLSDLVGTDGISEKSSIDSSKIDIFKNRCKDVLAKPFVRTNFYLTKEFIDGIADSDSPKPTVDEFQEAALFCVKPFKASEYITLSLQGQVSSTLVTQTNDYCYISDTNDRDTWTTNNPLGGKSFWCAVKSLYVPKTSR
;
A
#
# COMPACT_ATOMS: atom_id res chain seq x y z
N MET A 1 -64.08 0.93 18.18
CA MET A 1 -65.02 1.79 17.41
C MET A 1 -64.17 2.49 16.34
N SER A 2 -64.22 2.07 15.08
CA SER A 2 -65.23 2.41 14.06
C SER A 2 -64.95 3.82 13.47
N ILE A 3 -64.90 4.14 12.17
CA ILE A 3 -65.15 3.48 10.87
C ILE A 3 -64.81 4.58 9.79
N PHE A 4 -64.19 4.21 8.66
CA PHE A 4 -64.35 4.71 7.26
C PHE A 4 -63.92 6.16 6.87
N SER A 5 -63.00 6.35 5.91
CA SER A 5 -63.06 6.30 4.40
C SER A 5 -63.53 7.64 3.77
N THR A 6 -62.84 8.23 2.77
CA THR A 6 -63.05 8.03 1.30
C THR A 6 -62.10 9.00 0.55
N ILE A 7 -61.09 8.55 -0.20
CA ILE A 7 -60.97 8.43 -1.69
C ILE A 7 -61.42 9.64 -2.54
N ALA A 8 -60.49 10.22 -3.31
CA ALA A 8 -60.72 10.62 -4.71
C ALA A 8 -59.41 10.64 -5.52
N LYS A 9 -59.39 9.86 -6.62
CA LYS A 9 -58.40 9.85 -7.69
C LYS A 9 -58.70 10.96 -8.70
N ALA A 10 -57.68 11.50 -9.35
CA ALA A 10 -57.76 11.97 -10.73
C ALA A 10 -56.46 11.62 -11.47
N VAL A 11 -56.63 11.00 -12.64
CA VAL A 11 -55.60 10.49 -13.56
C VAL A 11 -55.70 11.31 -14.85
N THR A 12 -54.63 11.26 -15.66
CA THR A 12 -54.46 11.69 -17.07
C THR A 12 -54.03 13.16 -17.23
N ALA A 13 -53.10 13.53 -18.12
CA ALA A 13 -52.62 12.88 -19.33
C ALA A 13 -51.19 13.35 -19.70
N THR A 14 -50.47 12.44 -20.38
CA THR A 14 -49.44 12.65 -21.41
C THR A 14 -48.91 14.06 -21.69
N GLY A 15 -47.58 14.19 -21.57
CA GLY A 15 -46.79 15.22 -22.22
C GLY A 15 -45.39 14.69 -22.52
N VAL A 16 -45.25 13.94 -23.61
CA VAL A 16 -43.95 13.77 -24.28
C VAL A 16 -43.69 15.07 -25.03
N ILE A 17 -42.77 15.87 -24.54
CA ILE A 17 -42.12 16.92 -25.32
C ILE A 17 -40.64 16.57 -25.37
N SER A 18 -40.25 16.06 -26.53
CA SER A 18 -38.89 16.07 -27.05
C SER A 18 -38.40 17.53 -27.11
N GLY A 19 -37.40 17.85 -26.30
CA GLY A 19 -36.63 19.07 -26.40
C GLY A 19 -35.17 18.74 -26.11
N ALA A 20 -34.35 18.74 -27.16
CA ALA A 20 -32.92 18.51 -27.06
C ALA A 20 -32.29 19.60 -26.17
N ALA A 21 -31.83 19.21 -25.00
CA ALA A 21 -30.82 19.92 -24.25
C ALA A 21 -29.76 18.88 -23.88
N GLY A 22 -28.55 19.05 -24.41
CA GLY A 22 -27.42 18.19 -24.14
C GLY A 22 -27.13 18.13 -22.64
N VAL A 23 -27.66 17.12 -21.98
CA VAL A 23 -27.27 16.77 -20.62
C VAL A 23 -26.02 15.90 -20.77
N GLY A 24 -24.87 16.56 -20.82
CA GLY A 24 -23.59 15.92 -20.59
C GLY A 24 -23.72 15.09 -19.31
N SER A 25 -23.69 13.77 -19.48
CA SER A 25 -23.69 12.84 -18.37
C SER A 25 -22.41 13.09 -17.58
N LYS A 26 -22.51 13.91 -16.53
CA LYS A 26 -21.53 13.91 -15.44
C LYS A 26 -21.62 12.53 -14.81
N ILE A 27 -20.79 11.61 -15.30
CA ILE A 27 -20.53 10.35 -14.63
C ILE A 27 -19.78 10.73 -13.36
N TYR A 28 -20.54 10.85 -12.28
CA TYR A 28 -19.99 11.00 -10.94
C TYR A 28 -19.22 9.73 -10.62
N LEU A 29 -17.90 9.85 -10.50
CA LEU A 29 -17.00 8.85 -9.93
C LEU A 29 -17.38 8.64 -8.44
N LYS A 30 -18.48 7.92 -8.21
CA LYS A 30 -18.81 7.37 -6.90
C LYS A 30 -17.77 6.30 -6.57
N ASN A 31 -16.98 6.59 -5.55
CA ASN A 31 -16.07 5.71 -4.82
C ASN A 31 -14.74 5.32 -5.47
N GLY A 32 -14.21 6.08 -6.44
CA GLY A 32 -12.81 5.95 -6.86
C GLY A 32 -11.90 6.97 -6.16
N HIS A 33 -11.59 6.79 -4.87
CA HIS A 33 -10.55 7.58 -4.21
C HIS A 33 -9.18 7.18 -4.78
N GLY A 34 -8.82 7.81 -5.90
CA GLY A 34 -7.49 7.81 -6.48
C GLY A 34 -6.58 8.61 -5.57
N PHE A 35 -5.51 7.97 -5.09
CA PHE A 35 -4.52 8.65 -4.29
C PHE A 35 -3.78 9.69 -5.13
N GLY A 36 -3.47 10.82 -4.50
CA GLY A 36 -2.64 11.86 -5.07
C GLY A 36 -1.34 11.26 -5.61
N THR A 37 -1.06 11.62 -6.86
CA THR A 37 0.08 11.22 -7.66
C THR A 37 1.38 11.38 -6.88
N MET A 38 2.13 10.29 -6.69
CA MET A 38 3.53 10.42 -6.24
C MET A 38 4.37 10.88 -7.43
N ASP A 39 4.88 12.11 -7.35
CA ASP A 39 6.13 12.45 -8.01
C ASP A 39 7.26 11.80 -7.22
N VAL A 40 7.96 10.87 -7.86
CA VAL A 40 9.25 10.38 -7.38
C VAL A 40 10.30 11.18 -8.13
N VAL A 41 10.96 12.10 -7.44
CA VAL A 41 12.19 12.72 -7.95
C VAL A 41 13.24 11.61 -8.00
N SER A 42 13.51 11.10 -9.20
CA SER A 42 14.60 10.16 -9.45
C SER A 42 15.94 10.88 -9.25
N ASN A 43 16.47 10.88 -8.03
CA ASN A 43 17.89 11.16 -7.83
C ASN A 43 18.71 9.93 -8.25
N SER A 44 18.83 9.71 -9.55
CA SER A 44 19.90 8.87 -10.10
C SER A 44 21.12 9.76 -10.30
N LEU A 45 22.05 9.72 -9.34
CA LEU A 45 23.43 10.14 -9.56
C LEU A 45 24.02 9.24 -10.65
N ALA A 46 24.07 9.74 -11.88
CA ALA A 46 24.93 9.17 -12.91
C ALA A 46 26.38 9.60 -12.59
N PRO A 47 27.37 8.68 -12.56
CA PRO A 47 28.75 9.08 -12.48
C PRO A 47 29.16 9.71 -13.82
N ALA A 48 29.57 10.97 -13.76
CA ALA A 48 30.28 11.65 -14.83
C ALA A 48 31.60 10.91 -15.10
N SER A 49 31.84 10.57 -16.36
CA SER A 49 33.19 10.32 -16.88
C SER A 49 33.42 11.33 -17.99
N GLU A 50 34.27 12.30 -17.70
CA GLU A 50 34.90 13.18 -18.67
C GLU A 50 36.14 12.50 -19.31
N ASN A 51 36.61 13.14 -20.38
CA ASN A 51 37.85 12.99 -21.16
C ASN A 51 37.76 12.07 -22.39
N GLU A 52 38.22 12.46 -23.58
CA GLU A 52 38.69 13.74 -24.15
C GLU A 52 38.87 13.50 -25.68
N ASN A 53 38.77 14.59 -26.47
CA ASN A 53 39.30 14.90 -27.83
C ASN A 53 40.06 13.79 -28.62
N THR A 54 40.02 13.70 -29.97
CA THR A 54 40.40 14.74 -30.94
C THR A 54 40.20 14.26 -32.40
N SER A 55 39.91 15.20 -33.31
CA SER A 55 40.32 15.36 -34.73
C SER A 55 39.89 14.44 -35.90
N GLU A 56 39.20 15.09 -36.86
CA GLU A 56 39.43 15.17 -38.32
C GLU A 56 39.65 13.91 -39.20
N GLN A 57 38.77 13.67 -40.19
CA GLN A 57 38.97 14.01 -41.62
C GLN A 57 37.84 13.48 -42.54
N SER A 58 37.42 14.35 -43.48
CA SER A 58 36.84 14.15 -44.84
C SER A 58 36.79 12.72 -45.42
N ASN A 59 35.78 12.26 -46.17
CA ASN A 59 35.26 12.80 -47.45
C ASN A 59 33.93 12.10 -47.88
N PRO A 60 33.19 12.62 -48.89
CA PRO A 60 31.83 12.19 -49.24
C PRO A 60 31.83 11.08 -50.30
N ASN A 61 30.84 10.18 -50.25
CA ASN A 61 30.40 9.53 -51.48
C ASN A 61 28.91 9.18 -51.42
N GLN A 62 28.18 9.83 -52.33
CA GLN A 62 26.81 9.52 -52.70
C GLN A 62 26.76 8.09 -53.28
N SER A 63 25.79 7.31 -52.83
CA SER A 63 25.20 6.29 -53.68
C SER A 63 23.70 6.28 -53.43
N GLU A 64 22.98 6.61 -54.50
CA GLU A 64 21.53 6.56 -54.60
C GLU A 64 21.03 5.18 -54.19
N SER A 65 20.19 5.12 -53.16
CA SER A 65 19.37 3.95 -52.89
C SER A 65 17.92 4.35 -52.77
N GLN A 66 17.16 3.64 -53.59
CA GLN A 66 15.74 3.75 -53.85
C GLN A 66 14.93 3.88 -52.56
N THR A 67 14.00 4.83 -52.62
CA THR A 67 13.01 5.15 -51.61
C THR A 67 12.04 3.98 -51.45
N ALA A 68 12.42 2.97 -50.66
CA ALA A 68 11.46 2.14 -49.97
C ALA A 68 11.03 2.93 -48.72
N THR A 69 9.87 3.57 -48.81
CA THR A 69 9.13 4.07 -47.65
C THR A 69 8.77 2.88 -46.77
N ASN A 70 9.73 2.45 -45.94
CA ASN A 70 9.40 1.77 -44.71
C ASN A 70 8.42 2.68 -43.97
N PRO A 71 7.23 2.20 -43.58
CA PRO A 71 6.41 2.98 -42.67
C PRO A 71 7.27 3.16 -41.44
N SER A 72 7.66 4.41 -41.13
CA SER A 72 8.19 4.69 -39.82
C SER A 72 7.04 4.38 -38.87
N THR A 73 7.09 3.19 -38.28
CA THR A 73 6.46 2.95 -36.99
C THR A 73 7.13 3.96 -36.08
N SER A 74 6.59 5.17 -36.04
CA SER A 74 6.69 6.03 -34.88
C SER A 74 6.39 5.10 -33.71
N ASN A 75 7.42 4.77 -32.93
CA ASN A 75 7.26 4.05 -31.69
C ASN A 75 6.45 4.99 -30.80
N GLN A 76 5.12 4.96 -30.97
CA GLN A 76 4.20 5.74 -30.18
C GLN A 76 4.41 5.29 -28.74
N GLU A 77 4.85 6.21 -27.89
CA GLU A 77 5.05 5.91 -26.48
C GLU A 77 3.72 5.41 -25.90
N THR A 78 3.77 4.30 -25.18
CA THR A 78 2.63 3.68 -24.50
C THR A 78 2.76 3.85 -23.00
N PHE A 79 1.68 3.62 -22.24
CA PHE A 79 1.77 3.57 -20.79
C PHE A 79 2.81 2.53 -20.34
N GLY A 80 2.85 1.37 -20.99
CA GLY A 80 3.82 0.31 -20.71
C GLY A 80 5.26 0.76 -20.91
N SER A 81 5.59 1.35 -22.08
CA SER A 81 6.96 1.83 -22.33
C SER A 81 7.38 2.94 -21.37
N LYS A 82 6.44 3.83 -20.99
CA LYS A 82 6.71 4.88 -20.01
C LYS A 82 7.05 4.30 -18.63
N LEU A 83 6.27 3.33 -18.16
CA LEU A 83 6.51 2.66 -16.87
C LEU A 83 7.82 1.85 -16.88
N GLN A 84 8.11 1.14 -17.97
CA GLN A 84 9.38 0.40 -18.12
C GLN A 84 10.60 1.33 -18.12
N SER A 85 10.50 2.51 -18.76
CA SER A 85 11.57 3.51 -18.70
C SER A 85 11.84 4.01 -17.27
N SER A 86 10.82 3.92 -16.40
CA SER A 86 10.91 4.22 -14.97
C SER A 86 11.26 2.99 -14.11
N ARG A 87 11.73 1.90 -14.75
CA ARG A 87 12.18 0.64 -14.14
C ARG A 87 11.08 -0.17 -13.42
N PHE A 88 9.82 0.02 -13.79
CA PHE A 88 8.75 -0.86 -13.30
C PHE A 88 8.69 -2.15 -14.11
N THR A 89 8.54 -3.28 -13.41
CA THR A 89 8.20 -4.56 -14.02
C THR A 89 6.70 -4.61 -14.26
N LEU A 90 6.27 -4.86 -15.49
CA LEU A 90 4.86 -4.84 -15.87
C LEU A 90 4.20 -6.20 -15.68
N VAL A 91 2.89 -6.20 -15.45
CA VAL A 91 2.07 -7.41 -15.60
C VAL A 91 2.04 -7.83 -17.07
N ASP A 92 2.24 -9.12 -17.31
CA ASP A 92 2.21 -9.75 -18.63
C ASP A 92 1.52 -11.13 -18.59
N ASN A 93 1.53 -11.84 -19.72
CA ASN A 93 0.92 -13.16 -19.83
C ASN A 93 1.61 -14.24 -18.97
N SER A 94 2.87 -14.03 -18.60
CA SER A 94 3.65 -14.97 -17.79
C SER A 94 3.48 -14.75 -16.29
N THR A 95 2.91 -13.59 -15.91
CA THR A 95 2.71 -13.21 -14.52
C THR A 95 1.79 -14.21 -13.82
N SER A 96 2.29 -14.81 -12.73
CA SER A 96 1.58 -15.84 -12.00
C SER A 96 0.33 -15.29 -11.31
N ASP A 97 -0.65 -16.17 -11.12
CA ASP A 97 -1.93 -15.76 -10.56
C ASP A 97 -1.81 -15.24 -9.12
N ASP A 98 -0.91 -15.81 -8.33
CA ASP A 98 -0.62 -15.32 -6.98
C ASP A 98 -0.10 -13.88 -6.97
N VAL A 99 0.75 -13.51 -7.93
CA VAL A 99 1.23 -12.14 -8.08
C VAL A 99 0.07 -11.20 -8.40
N ILE A 100 -0.84 -11.59 -9.31
CA ILE A 100 -2.04 -10.80 -9.63
C ILE A 100 -2.92 -10.61 -8.39
N LEU A 101 -3.16 -11.67 -7.62
CA LEU A 101 -3.96 -11.59 -6.39
C LEU A 101 -3.29 -10.67 -5.35
N ASN A 102 -1.97 -10.70 -5.23
CA ASN A 102 -1.22 -9.79 -4.34
C ASN A 102 -1.35 -8.33 -4.81
N ILE A 103 -1.19 -8.04 -6.10
CA ILE A 103 -1.38 -6.70 -6.68
C ILE A 103 -2.80 -6.18 -6.36
N ILE A 104 -3.83 -6.99 -6.60
CA ILE A 104 -5.22 -6.60 -6.31
C ILE A 104 -5.43 -6.26 -4.82
N MET A 105 -4.70 -6.94 -3.93
CA MET A 105 -4.83 -6.83 -2.48
C MET A 105 -3.78 -5.92 -1.81
N GLU A 106 -3.01 -5.13 -2.56
CA GLU A 106 -1.88 -4.37 -1.99
C GLU A 106 -2.26 -3.20 -1.05
N ARG A 107 -3.55 -2.87 -0.94
CA ARG A 107 -4.03 -1.79 -0.06
C ARG A 107 -3.92 -2.17 1.43
N MET A 108 -3.10 -1.44 2.17
CA MET A 108 -2.89 -1.56 3.63
C MET A 108 -3.98 -0.83 4.43
N ASP A 109 -5.24 -1.25 4.30
CA ASP A 109 -6.37 -0.63 5.00
C ASP A 109 -6.93 -1.57 6.09
N PRO A 110 -6.57 -1.36 7.38
CA PRO A 110 -7.05 -2.20 8.48
C PRO A 110 -8.51 -1.91 8.87
N THR A 111 -9.15 -0.92 8.25
CA THR A 111 -10.48 -0.43 8.63
C THR A 111 -11.61 -1.16 7.90
N LYS A 112 -11.27 -1.95 6.88
CA LYS A 112 -12.24 -2.61 6.00
C LYS A 112 -12.52 -4.03 6.46
N ASP A 113 -13.74 -4.26 6.89
CA ASP A 113 -14.35 -5.58 7.07
C ASP A 113 -15.08 -6.04 5.80
N LYS A 114 -15.23 -5.17 4.79
CA LYS A 114 -15.76 -5.45 3.45
C LYS A 114 -15.09 -4.55 2.44
N LEU A 115 -14.78 -5.10 1.26
CA LEU A 115 -14.17 -4.35 0.17
C LEU A 115 -14.68 -4.84 -1.18
N THR A 116 -15.04 -3.89 -2.04
CA THR A 116 -15.36 -4.13 -3.44
C THR A 116 -14.66 -3.06 -4.26
N TYR A 117 -13.97 -3.49 -5.31
CA TYR A 117 -13.60 -2.60 -6.42
C TYR A 117 -14.68 -2.71 -7.48
N ASN A 118 -15.23 -1.58 -7.89
CA ASN A 118 -16.17 -1.47 -9.00
C ASN A 118 -15.40 -1.38 -10.32
N ASN A 119 -16.13 -1.60 -11.41
CA ASN A 119 -15.59 -1.41 -12.76
C ASN A 119 -15.03 0.01 -12.92
N LYS A 120 -13.87 0.12 -13.57
CA LYS A 120 -13.22 1.40 -13.91
C LYS A 120 -12.84 2.28 -12.71
N GLN A 121 -12.82 1.73 -11.50
CA GLN A 121 -12.51 2.44 -10.26
C GLN A 121 -11.00 2.57 -10.00
N ARG A 122 -10.21 1.52 -10.27
CA ARG A 122 -8.76 1.46 -10.00
C ARG A 122 -7.94 1.98 -11.15
N PHE A 123 -8.31 1.60 -12.37
CA PHE A 123 -7.82 2.13 -13.64
C PHE A 123 -8.96 1.99 -14.66
N GLN A 124 -8.89 2.64 -15.82
CA GLN A 124 -10.05 2.81 -16.71
C GLN A 124 -10.74 1.51 -17.15
N GLU A 125 -10.02 0.38 -17.12
CA GLU A 125 -10.49 -0.92 -17.62
C GLU A 125 -10.57 -1.99 -16.53
N ASN A 126 -10.28 -1.68 -15.27
CA ASN A 126 -10.27 -2.70 -14.23
C ASN A 126 -11.67 -3.35 -14.08
N PRO A 127 -11.74 -4.68 -13.90
CA PRO A 127 -12.99 -5.36 -13.62
C PRO A 127 -13.44 -5.13 -12.17
N LYS A 128 -14.70 -5.45 -11.90
CA LYS A 128 -15.22 -5.55 -10.54
C LYS A 128 -14.52 -6.67 -9.79
N VAL A 129 -14.13 -6.42 -8.55
CA VAL A 129 -13.54 -7.40 -7.63
C VAL A 129 -14.25 -7.30 -6.29
N ASP A 130 -14.81 -8.41 -5.82
CA ASP A 130 -15.36 -8.54 -4.47
C ASP A 130 -14.36 -9.32 -3.61
N PHE A 131 -13.99 -8.76 -2.45
CA PHE A 131 -13.06 -9.40 -1.52
C PHE A 131 -13.79 -10.28 -0.52
N LEU A 132 -13.16 -11.40 -0.17
CA LEU A 132 -13.62 -12.27 0.90
C LEU A 132 -13.12 -11.75 2.25
N THR A 133 -13.67 -12.25 3.34
CA THR A 133 -13.18 -11.97 4.70
C THR A 133 -13.09 -13.26 5.52
N LYS A 134 -12.25 -13.24 6.55
CA LYS A 134 -12.12 -14.30 7.53
C LYS A 134 -12.02 -13.68 8.92
N THR A 135 -12.78 -14.22 9.87
CA THR A 135 -12.68 -13.86 11.28
C THR A 135 -11.80 -14.88 11.99
N PHE A 136 -10.82 -14.39 12.73
CA PHE A 136 -9.96 -15.17 13.60
C PHE A 136 -10.31 -14.87 15.05
N SER A 137 -10.15 -15.87 15.92
CA SER A 137 -10.33 -15.75 17.36
C SER A 137 -9.02 -16.07 18.06
N SER A 138 -8.69 -15.30 19.10
CA SER A 138 -7.43 -15.43 19.82
C SER A 138 -7.61 -15.12 21.31
N SER A 139 -6.86 -15.80 22.18
CA SER A 139 -6.80 -15.50 23.60
C SER A 139 -5.47 -14.84 23.94
N VAL A 140 -5.50 -13.56 24.30
CA VAL A 140 -4.31 -12.76 24.64
C VAL A 140 -4.47 -12.22 26.05
N GLY A 141 -3.55 -12.55 26.95
CA GLY A 141 -3.59 -12.12 28.36
C GLY A 141 -4.84 -12.59 29.10
N GLY A 142 -5.39 -13.75 28.74
CA GLY A 142 -6.63 -14.29 29.33
C GLY A 142 -7.93 -13.64 28.81
N VAL A 143 -7.84 -12.73 27.84
CA VAL A 143 -8.99 -12.09 27.20
C VAL A 143 -9.18 -12.66 25.80
N SER A 144 -10.42 -13.02 25.46
CA SER A 144 -10.79 -13.48 24.13
C SER A 144 -11.07 -12.30 23.20
N TYR A 145 -10.34 -12.25 22.09
CA TYR A 145 -10.51 -11.26 21.04
C TYR A 145 -10.94 -11.90 19.73
N SER A 146 -11.52 -11.07 18.86
CA SER A 146 -11.75 -11.43 17.46
C SER A 146 -11.15 -10.40 16.52
N LEU A 147 -10.73 -10.85 15.34
CA LEU A 147 -10.27 -9.98 14.26
C LEU A 147 -10.81 -10.47 12.92
N THR A 148 -11.59 -9.62 12.25
CA THR A 148 -11.99 -9.85 10.87
C THR A 148 -11.00 -9.18 9.93
N VAL A 149 -10.41 -9.97 9.03
CA VAL A 149 -9.45 -9.49 8.03
C VAL A 149 -9.97 -9.78 6.63
N LEU A 150 -9.62 -8.90 5.68
CA LEU A 150 -9.83 -9.18 4.26
C LEU A 150 -9.00 -10.39 3.84
N GLN A 151 -9.51 -11.13 2.86
CA GLN A 151 -8.84 -12.27 2.22
C GLN A 151 -8.71 -11.99 0.72
N LYS A 152 -7.78 -12.68 0.06
CA LYS A 152 -7.62 -12.61 -1.39
C LYS A 152 -8.98 -12.87 -2.08
N PRO A 153 -9.29 -12.15 -3.18
CA PRO A 153 -10.49 -12.43 -3.94
C PRO A 153 -10.41 -13.80 -4.63
N ASN A 154 -11.53 -14.30 -5.13
CA ASN A 154 -11.58 -15.58 -5.84
C ASN A 154 -10.72 -15.59 -7.10
N GLN A 155 -10.14 -16.75 -7.43
CA GLN A 155 -9.30 -16.97 -8.62
C GLN A 155 -9.95 -16.47 -9.94
N SER A 156 -11.27 -16.49 -10.02
CA SER A 156 -12.04 -16.04 -11.19
C SER A 156 -11.76 -14.59 -11.60
N VAL A 157 -11.21 -13.75 -10.71
CA VAL A 157 -10.88 -12.34 -11.03
C VAL A 157 -9.51 -12.18 -11.69
N VAL A 158 -8.64 -13.19 -11.63
CA VAL A 158 -7.24 -13.08 -12.05
C VAL A 158 -7.10 -12.79 -13.54
N GLU A 159 -7.65 -13.67 -14.39
CA GLU A 159 -7.54 -13.52 -15.85
C GLU A 159 -8.19 -12.24 -16.38
N PRO A 160 -9.41 -11.86 -15.94
CA PRO A 160 -9.99 -10.56 -16.31
C PRO A 160 -9.11 -9.36 -15.93
N TRP A 161 -8.51 -9.37 -14.72
CA TRP A 161 -7.64 -8.30 -14.27
C TRP A 161 -6.33 -8.24 -15.07
N LYS A 162 -5.69 -9.39 -15.27
CA LYS A 162 -4.45 -9.55 -16.03
C LYS A 162 -4.61 -9.02 -17.46
N LYS A 163 -5.68 -9.42 -18.14
CA LYS A 163 -6.01 -8.91 -19.49
C LYS A 163 -6.26 -7.41 -19.50
N ALA A 164 -7.04 -6.88 -18.54
CA ALA A 164 -7.28 -5.45 -18.44
C ALA A 164 -5.99 -4.64 -18.25
N CYS A 165 -5.04 -5.16 -17.47
CA CYS A 165 -3.73 -4.54 -17.33
C CYS A 165 -2.94 -4.55 -18.64
N ILE A 166 -2.82 -5.70 -19.30
CA ILE A 166 -2.06 -5.83 -20.54
C ILE A 166 -2.61 -4.91 -21.64
N GLU A 167 -3.92 -4.82 -21.78
CA GLU A 167 -4.55 -3.94 -22.78
C GLU A 167 -4.39 -2.46 -22.42
N ALA A 168 -4.56 -2.08 -21.15
CA ALA A 168 -4.35 -0.71 -20.72
C ALA A 168 -2.88 -0.25 -20.92
N LEU A 169 -1.91 -1.13 -20.68
CA LEU A 169 -0.49 -0.84 -20.85
C LEU A 169 -0.08 -0.62 -22.33
N LYS A 170 -0.80 -1.22 -23.29
CA LYS A 170 -0.56 -1.02 -24.73
C LYS A 170 -1.12 0.30 -25.27
N LYS A 171 -1.97 0.98 -24.52
CA LYS A 171 -2.57 2.23 -24.99
C LYS A 171 -1.51 3.33 -25.14
N PRO A 172 -1.67 4.23 -26.13
CA PRO A 172 -0.80 5.39 -26.25
C PRO A 172 -0.79 6.26 -25.00
N TYR A 173 0.39 6.76 -24.65
CA TYR A 173 0.59 7.75 -23.61
C TYR A 173 0.87 9.11 -24.25
N VAL A 174 0.19 10.13 -23.76
CA VAL A 174 0.47 11.54 -24.06
C VAL A 174 0.60 12.26 -22.73
N ASP A 175 1.75 12.87 -22.48
CA ASP A 175 2.00 13.61 -21.25
C ASP A 175 1.09 14.83 -21.16
N ASP A 176 0.19 14.81 -20.17
CA ASP A 176 -0.72 15.92 -19.85
C ASP A 176 -0.57 16.37 -18.39
N SER A 177 0.61 16.18 -17.81
CA SER A 177 0.95 16.49 -16.41
C SER A 177 0.73 17.96 -16.02
N THR A 178 0.76 18.89 -16.98
CA THR A 178 0.51 20.33 -16.79
C THR A 178 -0.92 20.77 -17.14
N GLY A 179 -1.77 19.85 -17.64
CA GLY A 179 -3.10 20.15 -18.16
C GLY A 179 -4.23 19.39 -17.45
N THR A 180 -5.02 18.62 -18.21
CA THR A 180 -6.16 17.84 -17.71
C THR A 180 -5.77 16.69 -16.77
N LYS A 181 -4.50 16.26 -16.81
CA LYS A 181 -3.93 15.16 -16.02
C LYS A 181 -4.68 13.82 -16.16
N VAL A 182 -5.41 13.60 -17.24
CA VAL A 182 -6.13 12.34 -17.48
C VAL A 182 -5.15 11.21 -17.67
N ASN A 183 -4.17 11.37 -18.57
CA ASN A 183 -3.17 10.35 -18.84
C ASN A 183 -2.15 10.27 -17.70
N TYR A 184 -1.77 11.40 -17.11
CA TYR A 184 -0.90 11.42 -15.94
C TYR A 184 -1.50 10.64 -14.75
N ASN A 185 -2.80 10.84 -14.46
CA ASN A 185 -3.49 10.08 -13.41
C ASN A 185 -3.65 8.60 -13.76
N GLU A 186 -3.91 8.28 -15.03
CA GLU A 186 -4.01 6.89 -15.47
C GLU A 186 -2.66 6.18 -15.40
N LEU A 187 -1.57 6.83 -15.79
CA LEU A 187 -0.21 6.31 -15.63
C LEU A 187 0.10 5.99 -14.16
N ALA A 188 -0.28 6.88 -13.24
CA ALA A 188 -0.11 6.66 -11.81
C ALA A 188 -0.94 5.46 -11.29
N ARG A 189 -2.15 5.26 -11.83
CA ARG A 189 -3.00 4.11 -11.52
C ARG A 189 -2.45 2.80 -12.09
N LEU A 190 -1.99 2.80 -13.34
CA LEU A 190 -1.38 1.62 -13.96
C LEU A 190 -0.05 1.25 -13.27
N ARG A 191 0.70 2.25 -12.78
CA ARG A 191 1.85 2.01 -11.90
C ARG A 191 1.45 1.26 -10.62
N GLU A 192 0.34 1.63 -9.98
CA GLU A 192 -0.16 0.95 -8.76
C GLU A 192 -0.67 -0.46 -9.10
N TRP A 193 -1.52 -0.59 -10.12
CA TRP A 193 -2.36 -1.79 -10.29
C TRP A 193 -1.94 -2.78 -11.38
N CYS A 194 -0.96 -2.41 -12.21
CA CYS A 194 -0.51 -3.19 -13.38
C CYS A 194 1.02 -3.34 -13.45
N THR A 195 1.71 -3.13 -12.34
CA THR A 195 3.13 -3.46 -12.18
C THR A 195 3.29 -4.49 -11.08
N ILE A 196 4.38 -5.27 -11.12
CA ILE A 196 4.72 -6.27 -10.10
C ILE A 196 5.52 -5.56 -9.00
N PRO A 197 4.95 -5.35 -7.79
CA PRO A 197 5.61 -4.55 -6.78
C PRO A 197 6.53 -5.38 -5.87
N THR A 198 7.59 -4.73 -5.41
CA THR A 198 8.33 -5.15 -4.21
C THR A 198 7.62 -4.66 -2.94
N ILE A 199 8.08 -5.11 -1.77
CA ILE A 199 7.61 -4.55 -0.50
C ILE A 199 7.89 -3.04 -0.43
N GLU A 200 9.06 -2.59 -0.88
CA GLU A 200 9.41 -1.16 -0.91
C GLU A 200 8.40 -0.33 -1.72
N ASP A 201 7.99 -0.83 -2.89
CA ASP A 201 7.04 -0.15 -3.77
C ASP A 201 5.68 0.03 -3.08
N VAL A 202 5.20 -1.01 -2.40
CA VAL A 202 3.92 -0.95 -1.67
C VAL A 202 4.00 0.06 -0.51
N LEU A 203 5.07 0.05 0.29
CA LEU A 203 5.25 1.02 1.37
C LEU A 203 5.21 2.47 0.85
N LYS A 204 5.92 2.73 -0.25
CA LYS A 204 5.94 4.04 -0.93
C LYS A 204 4.55 4.45 -1.40
N ARG A 205 3.79 3.54 -2.02
CA ARG A 205 2.39 3.79 -2.44
C ARG A 205 1.50 4.22 -1.27
N HIS A 206 1.79 3.69 -0.08
CA HIS A 206 1.14 4.04 1.20
C HIS A 206 1.75 5.25 1.93
N LYS A 207 2.55 6.05 1.22
CA LYS A 207 3.23 7.26 1.72
C LYS A 207 4.23 7.03 2.85
N LEU A 208 4.52 5.77 3.19
CA LEU A 208 5.58 5.44 4.11
C LEU A 208 6.91 5.67 3.39
N THR A 209 7.90 6.19 4.13
CA THR A 209 9.21 6.54 3.57
C THR A 209 10.24 5.53 4.08
N PRO A 210 10.67 4.56 3.24
CA PRO A 210 11.76 3.65 3.61
C PRO A 210 13.03 4.41 3.99
N LEU A 211 13.70 3.92 5.04
CA LEU A 211 15.01 4.40 5.46
C LEU A 211 16.10 3.82 4.55
N SER A 212 17.21 4.53 4.44
CA SER A 212 18.39 4.03 3.74
C SER A 212 18.96 2.80 4.43
N THR A 213 19.12 1.74 3.64
CA THR A 213 19.67 0.45 4.07
C THR A 213 21.15 0.27 3.68
N ASP A 214 21.79 1.31 3.14
CA ASP A 214 23.23 1.30 2.86
C ASP A 214 24.02 1.46 4.17
N VAL A 215 24.70 0.39 4.59
CA VAL A 215 25.52 0.33 5.80
C VAL A 215 26.72 1.28 5.75
N SER A 216 27.16 1.71 4.56
CA SER A 216 28.24 2.68 4.42
C SER A 216 27.80 4.14 4.64
N GLN A 217 26.49 4.39 4.71
CA GLN A 217 25.92 5.74 4.88
C GLN A 217 25.31 5.91 6.26
N THR A 218 25.53 7.08 6.86
CA THR A 218 25.02 7.44 8.21
C THR A 218 23.84 8.42 8.19
N LYS A 219 23.36 8.80 6.99
CA LYS A 219 22.38 9.90 6.83
C LYS A 219 21.06 9.70 7.58
N ASP A 220 20.65 8.44 7.80
CA ASP A 220 19.41 8.08 8.48
C ASP A 220 19.67 7.48 9.88
N ASP A 221 20.91 7.49 10.40
CA ASP A 221 21.27 6.80 11.64
C ASP A 221 20.49 7.31 12.85
N GLU A 222 20.28 8.62 12.96
CA GLU A 222 19.44 9.16 14.03
C GLU A 222 17.99 8.69 13.90
N THR A 223 17.45 8.58 12.68
CA THR A 223 16.10 8.04 12.47
C THR A 223 16.03 6.54 12.79
N TRP A 224 17.07 5.78 12.44
CA TRP A 224 17.21 4.38 12.84
C TRP A 224 17.19 4.22 14.36
N LYS A 225 17.90 5.09 15.11
CA LYS A 225 17.84 5.08 16.58
C LYS A 225 16.42 5.32 17.10
N GLU A 226 15.62 6.17 16.46
CA GLU A 226 14.22 6.38 16.86
C GLU A 226 13.36 5.14 16.62
N VAL A 227 13.51 4.51 15.45
CA VAL A 227 12.77 3.28 15.14
C VAL A 227 13.09 2.18 16.14
N ILE A 228 14.38 1.93 16.37
CA ILE A 228 14.86 0.85 17.26
C ILE A 228 14.46 1.15 18.72
N ALA A 229 14.58 2.39 19.18
CA ALA A 229 14.16 2.81 20.53
C ALA A 229 12.64 3.00 20.68
N GLY A 230 11.84 2.81 19.62
CA GLY A 230 10.39 3.07 19.63
C GLY A 230 9.59 2.19 20.59
N GLY A 231 10.20 1.12 21.08
CA GLY A 231 9.70 0.30 22.19
C GLY A 231 9.47 -1.17 21.82
N TRP A 232 9.47 -1.54 20.55
CA TRP A 232 9.36 -2.97 20.16
C TRP A 232 10.49 -3.83 20.71
N PHE A 233 11.63 -3.23 21.06
CA PHE A 233 12.80 -3.92 21.61
C PHE A 233 13.06 -3.59 23.08
N LYS A 234 12.06 -3.03 23.78
CA LYS A 234 12.13 -2.73 25.22
C LYS A 234 11.56 -3.85 26.08
N LYS A 235 11.99 -3.88 27.34
CA LYS A 235 11.38 -4.66 28.42
C LYS A 235 10.59 -3.72 29.33
N ASP A 236 9.37 -4.12 29.70
CA ASP A 236 8.48 -3.35 30.57
C ASP A 236 7.87 -4.29 31.63
N GLY A 237 8.41 -4.24 32.84
CA GLY A 237 8.19 -5.28 33.84
C GLY A 237 8.61 -6.66 33.30
N ASP A 238 7.66 -7.60 33.30
CA ASP A 238 7.85 -8.95 32.75
C ASP A 238 7.58 -9.03 31.24
N THR A 239 7.08 -7.94 30.63
CA THR A 239 6.74 -7.94 29.20
C THR A 239 7.96 -7.62 28.36
N LYS A 240 8.33 -8.57 27.50
CA LYS A 240 9.35 -8.43 26.48
C LYS A 240 8.68 -8.14 25.13
N TYR A 241 8.71 -6.89 24.67
CA TYR A 241 7.99 -6.53 23.45
C TYR A 241 8.60 -7.15 22.19
N TRP A 242 9.87 -7.54 22.23
CA TRP A 242 10.54 -8.17 21.11
C TRP A 242 10.03 -9.60 20.84
N ASP A 243 9.41 -10.24 21.84
CA ASP A 243 8.74 -11.54 21.67
C ASP A 243 7.40 -11.39 20.93
N LYS A 244 6.91 -10.16 20.73
CA LYS A 244 5.64 -9.84 20.04
C LYS A 244 5.81 -9.43 18.57
N GLN A 245 7.02 -9.57 18.02
CA GLN A 245 7.34 -9.33 16.60
C GLN A 245 8.10 -10.53 16.00
N SER A 246 8.07 -10.67 14.68
CA SER A 246 8.77 -11.74 13.93
C SER A 246 9.82 -11.23 12.94
N PHE A 247 10.05 -9.92 12.90
CA PHE A 247 10.91 -9.27 11.93
C PHE A 247 12.39 -9.55 12.14
N ILE A 248 12.85 -9.44 13.39
CA ILE A 248 14.22 -9.79 13.83
C ILE A 248 14.17 -11.15 14.52
N THR A 249 15.02 -12.08 14.04
CA THR A 249 15.02 -13.50 14.47
C THR A 249 16.06 -13.79 15.55
N SER A 250 15.97 -14.96 16.21
CA SER A 250 16.62 -15.29 17.49
C SER A 250 18.11 -14.95 17.60
N THR A 251 18.93 -15.24 16.59
CA THR A 251 20.39 -14.98 16.67
C THR A 251 20.70 -13.50 16.60
N GLN A 252 20.04 -12.76 15.70
CA GLN A 252 20.21 -11.30 15.60
C GLN A 252 19.53 -10.58 16.77
N LEU A 253 18.46 -11.18 17.30
CA LEU A 253 17.67 -10.62 18.36
C LEU A 253 18.44 -10.56 19.68
N SER A 254 19.18 -11.62 20.03
CA SER A 254 20.03 -11.61 21.22
C SER A 254 21.10 -10.52 21.16
N ASP A 255 21.72 -10.33 20.00
CA ASP A 255 22.75 -9.32 19.77
C ASP A 255 22.16 -7.90 19.86
N LEU A 256 20.91 -7.73 19.42
CA LEU A 256 20.22 -6.46 19.44
C LEU A 256 19.78 -6.04 20.85
N VAL A 257 19.08 -6.93 21.57
CA VAL A 257 18.36 -6.58 22.82
C VAL A 257 19.17 -6.87 24.08
N GLY A 258 20.16 -7.77 24.02
CA GLY A 258 20.85 -8.25 25.22
C GLY A 258 19.90 -8.85 26.25
N THR A 259 20.20 -8.69 27.54
CA THR A 259 19.36 -9.23 28.63
C THR A 259 18.17 -8.34 28.98
N ASP A 260 18.34 -7.01 28.90
CA ASP A 260 17.42 -6.03 29.45
C ASP A 260 16.62 -5.25 28.39
N GLY A 261 16.91 -5.45 27.11
CA GLY A 261 16.28 -4.71 26.03
C GLY A 261 16.92 -3.35 25.77
N ILE A 262 16.26 -2.56 24.93
CA ILE A 262 16.65 -1.21 24.54
C ILE A 262 15.72 -0.23 25.24
N SER A 263 16.24 0.51 26.22
CA SER A 263 15.49 1.50 27.00
C SER A 263 15.64 2.94 26.47
N GLU A 264 16.74 3.24 25.77
CA GLU A 264 17.06 4.61 25.33
C GLU A 264 17.87 4.65 24.03
N LYS A 265 17.73 5.77 23.29
CA LYS A 265 18.41 5.98 21.99
C LYS A 265 19.94 5.94 22.08
N SER A 266 20.50 6.40 23.19
CA SER A 266 21.95 6.42 23.46
C SER A 266 22.58 5.02 23.50
N SER A 267 21.79 3.98 23.80
CA SER A 267 22.24 2.58 23.85
C SER A 267 22.35 1.92 22.46
N ILE A 268 22.05 2.67 21.39
CA ILE A 268 22.02 2.17 20.02
C ILE A 268 23.25 2.68 19.27
N ASP A 269 24.15 1.74 18.97
CA ASP A 269 25.34 1.96 18.16
C ASP A 269 25.13 1.50 16.71
N SER A 270 26.16 1.69 15.88
CA SER A 270 26.14 1.30 14.47
C SER A 270 25.94 -0.20 14.26
N SER A 271 26.40 -1.06 15.18
CA SER A 271 26.23 -2.51 15.03
C SER A 271 24.76 -2.92 15.12
N LYS A 272 23.99 -2.29 16.01
CA LYS A 272 22.54 -2.49 16.11
C LYS A 272 21.80 -1.90 14.91
N ILE A 273 22.23 -0.74 14.42
CA ILE A 273 21.67 -0.12 13.21
C ILE A 273 21.89 -1.02 11.98
N ASP A 274 23.07 -1.62 11.84
CA ASP A 274 23.43 -2.47 10.71
C ASP A 274 22.59 -3.76 10.66
N ILE A 275 22.18 -4.30 11.82
CA ILE A 275 21.22 -5.42 11.87
C ILE A 275 19.91 -5.02 11.15
N PHE A 276 19.38 -3.82 11.43
CA PHE A 276 18.17 -3.33 10.78
C PHE A 276 18.39 -2.99 9.32
N LYS A 277 19.47 -2.28 8.97
CA LYS A 277 19.79 -1.95 7.58
C LYS A 277 19.87 -3.21 6.72
N ASN A 278 20.57 -4.24 7.19
CA ASN A 278 20.69 -5.51 6.47
C ASN A 278 19.33 -6.22 6.35
N ARG A 279 18.59 -6.36 7.45
CA ARG A 279 17.27 -7.02 7.41
C ARG A 279 16.28 -6.27 6.51
N CYS A 280 16.24 -4.95 6.60
CA CYS A 280 15.39 -4.13 5.76
C CYS A 280 15.81 -4.16 4.29
N LYS A 281 17.11 -4.18 3.99
CA LYS A 281 17.61 -4.37 2.61
C LYS A 281 17.05 -5.65 1.99
N ASP A 282 17.14 -6.75 2.74
CA ASP A 282 16.68 -8.05 2.29
C ASP A 282 15.16 -8.09 2.12
N VAL A 283 14.40 -7.56 3.08
CA VAL A 283 12.93 -7.60 3.04
C VAL A 283 12.36 -6.64 2.00
N LEU A 284 12.84 -5.40 1.92
CA LEU A 284 12.30 -4.38 1.01
C LEU A 284 12.42 -4.79 -0.46
N ALA A 285 13.45 -5.55 -0.83
CA ALA A 285 13.67 -6.04 -2.19
C ALA A 285 12.81 -7.26 -2.58
N LYS A 286 12.12 -7.91 -1.62
CA LYS A 286 11.29 -9.07 -1.92
C LYS A 286 10.03 -8.68 -2.71
N PRO A 287 9.50 -9.60 -3.54
CA PRO A 287 8.17 -9.45 -4.09
C PRO A 287 7.14 -9.26 -2.99
N PHE A 288 6.18 -8.36 -3.21
CA PHE A 288 5.08 -8.17 -2.27
C PHE A 288 4.17 -9.42 -2.22
N VAL A 289 3.99 -9.95 -1.02
CA VAL A 289 3.04 -11.04 -0.74
C VAL A 289 2.20 -10.65 0.47
N ARG A 290 0.88 -10.85 0.35
CA ARG A 290 -0.08 -10.62 1.42
C ARG A 290 -0.94 -11.84 1.63
N THR A 291 -1.09 -12.26 2.89
CA THR A 291 -1.93 -13.40 3.26
C THR A 291 -2.96 -12.99 4.30
N ASN A 292 -2.53 -12.35 5.39
CA ASN A 292 -3.38 -12.16 6.57
C ASN A 292 -3.31 -10.77 7.21
N PHE A 293 -2.97 -9.73 6.47
CA PHE A 293 -2.93 -8.39 7.04
C PHE A 293 -4.28 -7.98 7.68
N TYR A 294 -4.31 -7.51 8.93
CA TYR A 294 -3.16 -7.01 9.72
C TYR A 294 -2.83 -7.83 10.99
N LEU A 295 -2.89 -9.18 10.94
CA LEU A 295 -2.61 -10.02 12.11
C LEU A 295 -1.21 -9.76 12.71
N THR A 296 -1.14 -9.57 14.03
CA THR A 296 0.12 -9.43 14.78
C THR A 296 0.61 -10.79 15.27
N LYS A 297 1.92 -10.91 15.56
CA LYS A 297 2.46 -12.15 16.15
C LYS A 297 1.76 -12.51 17.46
N GLU A 298 1.58 -11.54 18.37
CA GLU A 298 0.87 -11.78 19.64
C GLU A 298 -0.54 -12.34 19.43
N PHE A 299 -1.30 -11.80 18.47
CA PHE A 299 -2.63 -12.32 18.16
C PHE A 299 -2.56 -13.74 17.58
N ILE A 300 -1.63 -13.99 16.66
CA ILE A 300 -1.43 -15.31 16.04
C ILE A 300 -1.05 -16.36 17.08
N ASP A 301 -0.13 -16.03 17.99
CA ASP A 301 0.32 -16.94 19.04
C ASP A 301 -0.83 -17.35 19.97
N GLY A 302 -1.79 -16.44 20.21
CA GLY A 302 -3.00 -16.70 21.00
C GLY A 302 -4.11 -17.47 20.28
N ILE A 303 -3.99 -17.76 18.98
CA ILE A 303 -4.91 -18.66 18.26
C ILE A 303 -4.70 -20.09 18.78
N ALA A 304 -5.78 -20.84 18.99
CA ALA A 304 -5.70 -22.21 19.48
C ALA A 304 -4.90 -23.12 18.52
N ASP A 305 -4.08 -24.03 19.05
CA ASP A 305 -3.28 -24.95 18.23
C ASP A 305 -4.14 -25.91 17.39
N SER A 306 -5.38 -26.15 17.83
CA SER A 306 -6.40 -26.90 17.08
C SER A 306 -6.72 -26.29 15.72
N ASP A 307 -6.46 -24.98 15.53
CA ASP A 307 -6.80 -24.23 14.32
C ASP A 307 -5.66 -24.24 13.29
N SER A 308 -4.90 -25.33 13.25
CA SER A 308 -3.72 -25.48 12.39
C SER A 308 -4.08 -25.64 10.89
N PRO A 309 -3.30 -25.07 9.97
CA PRO A 309 -2.10 -24.26 10.22
C PRO A 309 -2.44 -22.84 10.67
N LYS A 310 -1.72 -22.35 11.69
CA LYS A 310 -1.82 -20.94 12.11
C LYS A 310 -1.34 -20.01 10.99
N PRO A 311 -1.97 -18.84 10.82
CA PRO A 311 -1.49 -17.84 9.88
C PRO A 311 -0.11 -17.32 10.28
N THR A 312 0.63 -16.76 9.33
CA THR A 312 1.89 -16.05 9.58
C THR A 312 1.70 -14.54 9.48
N VAL A 313 2.58 -13.79 10.14
CA VAL A 313 2.65 -12.33 9.95
C VAL A 313 3.15 -12.04 8.53
N ASP A 314 2.49 -11.13 7.83
CA ASP A 314 2.95 -10.70 6.51
C ASP A 314 4.21 -9.82 6.66
N GLU A 315 5.32 -10.15 5.98
CA GLU A 315 6.61 -9.43 6.17
C GLU A 315 6.51 -7.93 5.89
N PHE A 316 5.67 -7.51 4.93
CA PHE A 316 5.48 -6.09 4.62
C PHE A 316 4.87 -5.31 5.80
N GLN A 317 4.05 -5.97 6.62
CA GLN A 317 3.41 -5.35 7.77
C GLN A 317 4.44 -4.90 8.79
N GLU A 318 5.45 -5.73 9.03
CA GLU A 318 6.54 -5.44 9.96
C GLU A 318 7.61 -4.55 9.32
N ALA A 319 7.85 -4.67 8.01
CA ALA A 319 8.69 -3.71 7.28
C ALA A 319 8.14 -2.28 7.41
N ALA A 320 6.82 -2.10 7.45
CA ALA A 320 6.19 -0.82 7.72
C ALA A 320 6.37 -0.31 9.17
N LEU A 321 6.72 -1.18 10.12
CA LEU A 321 7.02 -0.80 11.50
C LEU A 321 8.50 -0.45 11.66
N PHE A 322 9.38 -1.20 10.98
CA PHE A 322 10.82 -1.22 11.26
C PHE A 322 11.71 -0.63 10.17
N CYS A 323 11.25 -0.49 8.93
CA CYS A 323 12.10 -0.07 7.80
C CYS A 323 11.79 1.33 7.28
N VAL A 324 10.91 2.07 7.95
CA VAL A 324 10.40 3.36 7.48
C VAL A 324 10.59 4.43 8.54
N LYS A 325 10.62 5.69 8.11
CA LYS A 325 10.54 6.84 9.03
C LYS A 325 9.30 6.71 9.91
N PRO A 326 9.39 6.97 11.24
CA PRO A 326 8.23 6.99 12.11
C PRO A 326 7.07 7.78 11.51
N PHE A 327 5.91 7.15 11.39
CA PHE A 327 4.73 7.71 10.74
C PHE A 327 3.56 7.65 11.72
N LYS A 328 2.86 8.77 11.96
CA LYS A 328 1.75 8.78 12.93
C LYS A 328 0.50 8.14 12.35
N ALA A 329 -0.29 7.49 13.21
CA ALA A 329 -1.55 6.88 12.78
C ALA A 329 -2.53 7.93 12.23
N SER A 330 -2.58 9.11 12.84
CA SER A 330 -3.39 10.26 12.38
C SER A 330 -2.96 10.78 11.02
N GLU A 331 -1.65 10.88 10.78
CA GLU A 331 -1.08 11.23 9.47
C GLU A 331 -1.44 10.16 8.44
N TYR A 332 -1.37 8.88 8.79
CA TYR A 332 -1.64 7.80 7.84
C TYR A 332 -3.10 7.79 7.42
N ILE A 333 -4.01 8.00 8.38
CA ILE A 333 -5.44 8.15 8.11
C ILE A 333 -5.70 9.30 7.14
N THR A 334 -5.05 10.45 7.33
CA THR A 334 -5.32 11.66 6.53
C THR A 334 -4.62 11.67 5.17
N LEU A 335 -3.35 11.26 5.12
CA LEU A 335 -2.53 11.28 3.91
C LEU A 335 -2.71 10.02 3.06
N SER A 336 -2.72 8.85 3.70
CA SER A 336 -2.69 7.55 3.03
C SER A 336 -4.05 6.89 2.92
N LEU A 337 -5.01 7.16 3.82
CA LEU A 337 -6.40 6.66 3.68
C LEU A 337 -7.39 7.75 3.25
N GLN A 338 -6.98 9.02 3.26
CA GLN A 338 -7.84 10.19 2.97
C GLN A 338 -9.11 10.23 3.82
N GLY A 339 -9.05 9.66 5.04
CA GLY A 339 -10.12 9.63 6.01
C GLY A 339 -10.09 10.83 6.96
N GLN A 340 -10.80 10.68 8.08
CA GLN A 340 -10.80 11.61 9.20
C GLN A 340 -10.33 10.88 10.46
N VAL A 341 -9.65 11.60 11.35
CA VAL A 341 -9.18 11.07 12.63
C VAL A 341 -10.28 11.30 13.67
N SER A 342 -10.71 10.23 14.32
CA SER A 342 -11.68 10.26 15.40
C SER A 342 -11.07 10.87 16.66
N SER A 343 -11.83 11.73 17.34
CA SER A 343 -11.50 12.19 18.69
C SER A 343 -11.85 11.17 19.78
N THR A 344 -12.46 10.03 19.43
CA THR A 344 -12.75 8.90 20.33
C THR A 344 -12.37 7.57 19.69
N LEU A 345 -12.18 6.51 20.46
CA LEU A 345 -12.02 5.17 19.88
C LEU A 345 -13.32 4.71 19.24
N VAL A 346 -13.20 4.10 18.06
CA VAL A 346 -14.33 3.55 17.30
C VAL A 346 -14.44 2.02 17.47
N THR A 347 -13.37 1.37 17.95
CA THR A 347 -13.30 -0.09 18.11
C THR A 347 -14.03 -0.59 19.35
N GLN A 348 -14.68 -1.76 19.22
CA GLN A 348 -15.35 -2.46 20.32
C GLN A 348 -14.33 -3.09 21.27
N THR A 349 -14.67 -3.25 22.54
CA THR A 349 -13.75 -3.78 23.58
C THR A 349 -13.29 -5.23 23.35
N ASN A 350 -14.05 -6.02 22.58
CA ASN A 350 -13.71 -7.39 22.19
C ASN A 350 -12.95 -7.47 20.86
N ASP A 351 -12.74 -6.35 20.16
CA ASP A 351 -11.85 -6.27 19.00
C ASP A 351 -10.40 -6.22 19.49
N TYR A 352 -9.51 -7.01 18.88
CA TYR A 352 -8.09 -7.01 19.28
C TYR A 352 -7.46 -5.62 19.18
N CYS A 353 -7.97 -4.71 18.35
CA CYS A 353 -7.43 -3.36 18.23
C CYS A 353 -7.94 -2.37 19.26
N TYR A 354 -8.80 -2.77 20.20
CA TYR A 354 -9.16 -1.91 21.31
C TYR A 354 -7.92 -1.54 22.14
N ILE A 355 -7.66 -0.24 22.29
CA ILE A 355 -6.54 0.29 23.06
C ILE A 355 -7.13 1.11 24.21
N SER A 356 -7.01 0.63 25.44
CA SER A 356 -7.68 1.25 26.61
C SER A 356 -7.08 2.60 27.00
N ASP A 357 -5.76 2.77 26.88
CA ASP A 357 -5.08 4.03 27.17
C ASP A 357 -5.11 4.94 25.94
N THR A 358 -5.75 6.09 26.06
CA THR A 358 -5.96 7.01 24.95
C THR A 358 -5.33 8.39 25.16
N ASN A 359 -4.59 8.58 26.24
CA ASN A 359 -4.12 9.91 26.62
C ASN A 359 -3.05 10.43 25.64
N ASP A 360 -2.32 9.53 24.97
CA ASP A 360 -1.20 9.89 24.10
C ASP A 360 -1.39 9.45 22.63
N ARG A 361 -2.61 9.56 22.09
CA ARG A 361 -2.92 9.15 20.70
C ARG A 361 -2.01 9.77 19.63
N ASP A 362 -1.56 11.01 19.86
CA ASP A 362 -0.68 11.72 18.92
C ASP A 362 0.75 11.17 18.89
N THR A 363 1.08 10.28 19.83
CA THR A 363 2.35 9.55 19.89
C THR A 363 2.28 8.20 19.18
N TRP A 364 1.10 7.74 18.74
CA TRP A 364 0.96 6.42 18.12
C TRP A 364 1.58 6.40 16.73
N THR A 365 2.83 5.92 16.66
CA THR A 365 3.62 5.82 15.43
C THR A 365 3.94 4.38 15.06
N THR A 366 4.46 4.17 13.85
CA THR A 366 4.84 2.86 13.31
C THR A 366 5.78 2.05 14.21
N ASN A 367 6.64 2.72 14.97
CA ASN A 367 7.65 2.08 15.83
C ASN A 367 7.23 1.91 17.30
N ASN A 368 5.99 2.25 17.71
CA ASN A 368 5.52 2.03 19.08
C ASN A 368 4.70 0.75 19.23
N PRO A 369 4.95 -0.08 20.26
CA PRO A 369 4.28 -1.36 20.39
C PRO A 369 2.87 -1.34 21.03
N LEU A 370 2.27 -0.22 21.40
CA LEU A 370 0.86 -0.10 21.90
C LEU A 370 0.32 -1.29 22.75
N GLY A 371 1.11 -1.78 23.72
CA GLY A 371 0.74 -2.93 24.57
C GLY A 371 0.89 -4.32 23.92
N GLY A 372 1.56 -4.43 22.78
CA GLY A 372 1.70 -5.59 21.90
C GLY A 372 0.93 -5.44 20.59
N LYS A 373 0.05 -4.45 20.50
CA LYS A 373 -0.74 -4.14 19.31
C LYS A 373 0.10 -3.31 18.35
N SER A 374 -0.05 -3.57 17.06
CA SER A 374 0.70 -2.83 16.04
C SER A 374 0.06 -1.48 15.72
N PHE A 375 0.83 -0.64 15.03
CA PHE A 375 0.38 0.60 14.38
C PHE A 375 -0.96 0.47 13.64
N TRP A 376 -1.23 -0.68 13.03
CA TRP A 376 -2.45 -0.94 12.28
C TRP A 376 -3.70 -0.92 13.16
N CYS A 377 -3.56 -1.29 14.44
CA CYS A 377 -4.65 -1.15 15.40
C CYS A 377 -4.91 0.30 15.79
N ALA A 378 -3.88 1.14 15.90
CA ALA A 378 -4.08 2.59 16.06
C ALA A 378 -4.82 3.19 14.87
N VAL A 379 -4.42 2.84 13.64
CA VAL A 379 -5.12 3.29 12.42
C VAL A 379 -6.58 2.86 12.43
N LYS A 380 -6.88 1.59 12.73
CA LYS A 380 -8.27 1.09 12.80
C LYS A 380 -9.08 1.79 13.88
N SER A 381 -8.51 1.97 15.07
CA SER A 381 -9.22 2.53 16.23
C SER A 381 -9.53 4.01 16.10
N LEU A 382 -8.74 4.75 15.30
CA LEU A 382 -8.91 6.18 15.10
C LEU A 382 -9.59 6.54 13.77
N TYR A 383 -9.78 5.60 12.84
CA TYR A 383 -10.30 5.95 11.51
C TYR A 383 -11.81 6.25 11.51
N VAL A 384 -12.18 7.35 10.87
CA VAL A 384 -13.55 7.68 10.48
C VAL A 384 -13.60 7.89 8.95
N PRO A 385 -14.55 7.28 8.23
CA PRO A 385 -14.75 7.59 6.82
C PRO A 385 -15.09 9.07 6.63
N LYS A 386 -14.46 9.73 5.67
CA LYS A 386 -14.82 11.11 5.33
C LYS A 386 -16.27 11.16 4.85
N THR A 387 -17.16 11.78 5.62
CA THR A 387 -18.53 12.01 5.18
C THR A 387 -18.52 12.93 3.97
N SER A 388 -19.13 12.49 2.87
CA SER A 388 -19.37 13.33 1.70
C SER A 388 -20.28 14.49 2.14
N ARG A 389 -19.76 15.71 2.14
CA ARG A 389 -20.60 16.92 2.24
C ARG A 389 -21.13 17.26 0.87
#